data_AF-A0A7X6X4U9-F1
#
_entry.id   AF-A0A7X6X4U9-F1
#
_cell.length_a   1.000
_cell.length_b   1.000
_cell.length_c   1.000
_cell.angle_alpha   90.00
_cell.angle_beta   90.00
_cell.angle_gamma   90.00
#
_symmetry.space_group_name_H-M   'P 1'
#
loop_
_entity.id
_entity.type
_entity.pdbx_description
1 polymer ?
#
loop_
_entity_poly.entity_id
_entity_poly.type
_entity_poly.pdbx_seq_one_letter_code
_entity_poly.pdbx_strand_id
1 'polypeptide(L)' 'DEQEEVIIPTRVKELVDLRTQAKQERNFEEADRLRDEVEKLGFRLEDTAQGVQIHSLED' A
#
# COMPACT_ATOMS: atom_id res chain seq x y z
N ASP A 1 14.16 18.49 -8.77
CA ASP A 1 13.49 17.19 -8.91
C ASP A 1 14.21 16.21 -8.02
N GLU A 2 13.98 16.33 -6.73
CA GLU A 2 14.51 15.41 -5.72
C GLU A 2 13.39 14.41 -5.49
N GLN A 3 13.37 13.35 -6.31
CA GLN A 3 12.52 12.21 -6.02
C GLN A 3 13.11 11.56 -4.78
N GLU A 4 12.57 11.94 -3.62
CA GLU A 4 12.82 11.28 -2.36
C GLU A 4 12.52 9.80 -2.56
N GLU A 5 13.57 8.98 -2.64
CA GLU A 5 13.45 7.53 -2.67
C GLU A 5 12.86 7.12 -1.33
N VAL A 6 11.53 7.15 -1.24
CA VAL A 6 10.80 6.57 -0.12
C VAL A 6 11.29 5.14 -0.02
N ILE A 7 12.01 4.83 1.06
CA ILE A 7 12.52 3.48 1.31
C ILE A 7 11.30 2.66 1.72
N ILE A 8 10.57 2.18 0.73
CA ILE A 8 9.38 1.37 0.96
C ILE A 8 9.87 0.01 1.46
N PRO A 9 9.54 -0.39 2.70
CA PRO A 9 9.92 -1.68 3.22
C PRO A 9 9.34 -2.77 2.33
N THR A 10 10.09 -3.86 2.10
CA THR A 10 9.59 -5.02 1.35
C THR A 10 8.24 -5.49 1.87
N ARG A 11 8.04 -5.43 3.19
CA ARG A 11 6.76 -5.70 3.87
C ARG A 11 5.59 -4.90 3.32
N VAL A 12 5.73 -3.60 3.09
CA VAL A 12 4.64 -2.75 2.58
C VAL A 12 4.32 -3.10 1.14
N LYS A 13 5.35 -3.35 0.33
CA LYS A 13 5.16 -3.78 -1.06
C LYS A 13 4.43 -5.12 -1.16
N GLU A 14 4.75 -6.08 -0.28
CA GLU A 14 4.03 -7.35 -0.17
C GLU A 14 2.57 -7.15 0.25
N LEU A 15 2.30 -6.28 1.23
CA LEU A 15 0.92 -5.98 1.67
C LEU A 15 0.08 -5.38 0.52
N VAL A 16 0.67 -4.51 -0.31
CA VAL A 16 0.00 -3.94 -1.50
C VAL A 16 -0.31 -4.99 -2.55
N ASP A 17 0.62 -5.90 -2.79
CA ASP A 17 0.44 -7.00 -3.74
C ASP A 17 -0.67 -7.95 -3.27
N LEU A 18 -0.62 -8.36 -2.00
CA LEU A 18 -1.67 -9.13 -1.33
C LEU A 18 -3.02 -8.44 -1.40
N ARG A 19 -3.07 -7.11 -1.22
CA ARG A 19 -4.32 -6.34 -1.30
C ARG A 19 -4.90 -6.37 -2.71
N THR A 20 -4.03 -6.30 -3.71
CA THR A 20 -4.41 -6.37 -5.12
C THR A 20 -4.95 -7.76 -5.45
N GLN A 21 -4.28 -8.82 -4.98
CA GLN A 21 -4.76 -10.19 -5.10
C GLN A 21 -6.10 -10.38 -4.38
N ALA A 22 -6.24 -9.90 -3.14
CA ALA A 22 -7.50 -9.95 -2.39
C ALA A 22 -8.64 -9.25 -3.14
N LYS A 23 -8.39 -8.07 -3.75
CA LYS A 23 -9.37 -7.39 -4.62
C LYS A 23 -9.74 -8.25 -5.84
N GLN A 24 -8.78 -8.92 -6.48
CA GLN A 24 -9.02 -9.82 -7.61
C GLN A 24 -9.85 -11.05 -7.20
N GLU A 25 -9.58 -11.60 -6.01
CA GLU A 25 -10.34 -12.70 -5.41
C GLU A 25 -11.69 -12.25 -4.81
N ARG A 26 -12.03 -10.95 -4.93
CA ARG A 26 -13.25 -10.32 -4.37
C ARG A 26 -13.31 -10.42 -2.84
N ASN A 27 -12.17 -10.62 -2.19
CA ASN A 27 -11.96 -10.59 -0.75
C ASN A 27 -11.77 -9.14 -0.29
N PHE A 28 -12.86 -8.38 -0.27
CA PHE A 28 -12.84 -6.97 0.16
C PHE A 28 -12.46 -6.82 1.63
N GLU A 29 -12.82 -7.77 2.49
CA GLU A 29 -12.45 -7.77 3.91
C GLU A 29 -10.94 -7.86 4.11
N GLU A 30 -10.26 -8.73 3.34
CA GLU A 30 -8.81 -8.88 3.42
C GLU A 30 -8.10 -7.66 2.83
N ALA A 31 -8.62 -7.12 1.72
CA ALA A 31 -8.09 -5.88 1.15
C ALA A 31 -8.15 -4.70 2.14
N ASP A 32 -9.22 -4.61 2.94
CA ASP A 32 -9.37 -3.58 3.96
C ASP A 32 -8.39 -3.80 5.13
N ARG A 33 -8.24 -5.05 5.60
CA ARG A 33 -7.25 -5.40 6.64
C ARG A 33 -5.82 -5.05 6.22
N LEU A 34 -5.45 -5.38 4.98
CA LEU A 34 -4.12 -5.12 4.44
C LEU A 34 -3.85 -3.63 4.31
N ARG A 35 -4.86 -2.84 3.94
CA ARG A 35 -4.76 -1.38 3.93
C ARG A 35 -4.48 -0.84 5.34
N ASP A 36 -5.23 -1.32 6.33
CA ASP A 36 -5.08 -0.90 7.73
C ASP A 36 -3.69 -1.25 8.30
N GLU A 37 -3.14 -2.41 7.95
CA GLU A 37 -1.76 -2.81 8.28
C GLU A 37 -0.72 -1.83 7.69
N VAL A 38 -0.92 -1.42 6.44
CA VAL A 38 -0.02 -0.45 5.79
C VAL A 38 -0.12 0.92 6.46
N GLU A 39 -1.34 1.37 6.79
CA GLU A 39 -1.57 2.61 7.54
C GLU A 39 -0.95 2.57 8.95
N LYS A 40 -0.98 1.42 9.63
CA LYS A 40 -0.30 1.22 10.93
C LYS A 40 1.22 1.27 10.85
N LEU A 41 1.79 0.88 9.71
CA LEU A 41 3.22 0.99 9.47
C LEU A 41 3.66 2.43 9.16
N GLY A 42 2.74 3.39 9.16
CA GLY A 42 3.04 4.78 8.80
C GLY A 42 3.09 4.99 7.28
N PHE A 43 2.40 4.16 6.49
CA PHE A 43 2.32 4.31 5.04
C PHE A 43 0.86 4.40 4.59
N ARG A 44 0.56 5.25 3.62
CA ARG A 44 -0.75 5.36 3.01
C ARG A 44 -0.72 4.81 1.59
N LEU A 45 -1.76 4.04 1.25
CA LEU A 45 -1.98 3.57 -0.11
C LEU A 45 -2.96 4.48 -0.83
N GLU A 46 -2.55 5.03 -1.95
CA GLU A 46 -3.39 5.82 -2.84
C GLU A 46 -3.61 5.06 -4.16
N ASP A 47 -4.87 4.75 -4.47
CA ASP A 47 -5.23 4.13 -5.74
C ASP A 47 -5.31 5.23 -6.81
N THR A 48 -4.36 5.24 -7.76
CA THR A 48 -4.34 6.17 -8.90
C THR A 48 -4.60 5.45 -10.21
N ALA A 49 -4.92 6.20 -11.27
CA ALA A 49 -5.10 5.65 -12.61
C ALA A 49 -3.84 4.95 -13.17
N GLN A 50 -2.66 5.25 -12.61
CA GLN A 50 -1.38 4.68 -13.00
C GLN A 50 -0.98 3.47 -12.13
N GLY A 51 -1.74 3.19 -11.06
CA GLY A 51 -1.47 2.09 -10.12
C GLY A 51 -1.61 2.53 -8.66
N VAL A 52 -1.21 1.63 -7.75
CA VAL A 52 -1.19 1.93 -6.31
C VAL A 52 0.08 2.74 -6.01
N GLN A 53 -0.09 3.97 -5.56
CA GLN A 53 0.99 4.78 -5.00
C GLN A 53 1.06 4.57 -3.49
N ILE A 54 2.28 4.54 -2.97
CA ILE A 54 2.57 4.34 -1.55
C ILE A 54 3.20 5.64 -1.06
N HIS A 55 2.62 6.23 -0.04
CA HIS A 55 3.10 7.47 0.58
C HIS A 55 3.51 7.16 2.01
N SER A 56 4.71 7.57 2.43
CA SER A 56 5.04 7.59 3.86
C SER A 56 4.23 8.71 4.54
N LEU A 57 3.61 8.39 5.67
CA LEU A 57 2.94 9.35 6.57
C LEU A 57 3.89 9.88 7.64
N GLU A 58 5.09 9.30 7.76
CA GLU A 58 6.18 9.85 8.55
C GLU A 58 6.90 10.92 7.72
N ASP A 59 6.70 12.18 8.13
CA ASP A 59 7.44 13.40 7.74
C ASP A 59 8.47 13.72 8.85
#